data_AF-A0A7Z8QTN6-F1
#
_entry.id   AF-A0A7Z8QTN6-F1
#
_cell.length_a   1.000
_cell.length_b   1.000
_cell.length_c   1.000
_cell.angle_alpha   90.00
_cell.angle_beta   90.00
_cell.angle_gamma   90.00
#
_symmetry.space_group_name_H-M   'P 1'
#
loop_
_entity.id
_entity.type
_entity.pdbx_description
1 polymer ?
#
loop_
_entity_poly.entity_id
_entity_poly.type
_entity_poly.pdbx_seq_one_letter_code
_entity_poly.pdbx_strand_id
1 'polypeptide(L)'
;DWIDWNKLFTKIQTDLVDETGKQYKDSTIESLSSSVRKMLINGNPLAELALIESKKSPDDKRLSIRLGSPILSDEIIIHALAMAKFSHFKSRDSIDFSKLIQETGLPHFLCCPKDQLRQHLQRMSQMHKWQSYFSFDHAVDLNSISFKENCDPNKTILLLLQKGQDTWL
;
A
#
# COMPACT_ATOMS: atom_id res chain seq x y z
N ASP A 1 10.58 13.30 -1.78
CA ASP A 1 11.98 13.52 -2.17
C ASP A 1 12.43 12.55 -3.24
N TRP A 2 13.31 12.98 -4.15
CA TRP A 2 13.90 12.15 -5.19
C TRP A 2 15.14 11.43 -4.67
N ILE A 3 15.29 10.14 -5.01
CA ILE A 3 16.47 9.33 -4.68
C ILE A 3 17.11 8.78 -5.96
N ASP A 4 18.44 8.74 -5.98
CA ASP A 4 19.17 8.08 -7.06
C ASP A 4 18.98 6.55 -6.98
N TRP A 5 18.75 5.92 -8.13
CA TRP A 5 18.50 4.48 -8.20
C TRP A 5 19.62 3.64 -7.59
N ASN A 6 20.89 4.01 -7.81
CA ASN A 6 22.01 3.24 -7.28
C ASN A 6 22.10 3.39 -5.75
N LYS A 7 21.74 4.56 -5.21
CA LYS A 7 21.61 4.77 -3.76
C LYS A 7 20.49 3.93 -3.16
N LEU A 8 19.31 3.87 -3.81
CA LEU A 8 18.23 3.00 -3.36
C LEU A 8 18.66 1.53 -3.42
N PHE A 9 19.30 1.12 -4.51
CA PHE A 9 19.78 -0.25 -4.71
C PHE A 9 20.75 -0.68 -3.61
N THR A 10 21.74 0.16 -3.28
CA THR A 10 22.70 -0.11 -2.20
C THR A 10 21.98 -0.30 -0.85
N LYS A 11 20.95 0.50 -0.60
CA LYS A 11 20.14 0.37 0.62
C LYS A 11 19.37 -0.94 0.66
N ILE A 12 18.71 -1.31 -0.46
CA ILE A 12 18.01 -2.59 -0.60
C ILE A 12 18.98 -3.76 -0.36
N GLN A 13 20.18 -3.72 -0.93
CA GLN A 13 21.21 -4.75 -0.73
C GLN A 13 21.60 -4.93 0.74
N THR A 14 21.68 -3.82 1.48
CA THR A 14 22.09 -3.85 2.88
C THR A 14 20.96 -4.37 3.79
N ASP A 15 19.71 -4.02 3.47
CA ASP A 15 18.55 -4.27 4.31
C ASP A 15 17.86 -5.63 4.02
N LEU A 16 18.00 -6.19 2.80
CA LEU A 16 17.38 -7.47 2.45
C LEU A 16 18.20 -8.68 2.91
N VAL A 17 17.61 -9.46 3.81
CA VAL A 17 18.12 -10.76 4.25
C VAL A 17 17.10 -11.86 3.98
N ASP A 18 17.57 -13.08 3.77
CA ASP A 18 16.73 -14.25 3.66
C ASP A 18 16.14 -14.66 5.03
N GLU A 19 15.31 -15.70 5.04
CA GLU A 19 14.67 -16.24 6.26
C GLU A 19 15.68 -16.71 7.32
N THR A 20 16.95 -16.94 6.93
CA THR A 20 18.04 -17.33 7.82
C THR A 20 18.87 -16.13 8.30
N GLY A 21 18.52 -14.91 7.88
CA GLY A 21 19.23 -13.68 8.19
C GLY A 21 20.47 -13.43 7.32
N LYS A 22 20.66 -14.19 6.23
CA LYS A 22 21.80 -14.05 5.33
C LYS A 22 21.47 -13.12 4.15
N GLN A 23 22.44 -12.31 3.74
CA GLN A 23 22.27 -11.45 2.57
C GLN A 23 22.15 -12.26 1.27
N TYR A 24 21.25 -11.81 0.40
CA TYR A 24 21.15 -12.35 -0.96
C TYR A 24 22.38 -11.99 -1.79
N LYS A 25 22.67 -12.80 -2.83
CA LYS A 25 23.72 -12.48 -3.80
C LYS A 25 23.38 -11.18 -4.53
N ASP A 26 24.39 -10.34 -4.78
CA ASP A 26 24.23 -9.08 -5.50
C ASP A 26 23.53 -9.25 -6.85
N SER A 27 23.92 -10.27 -7.62
CA SER A 27 23.30 -10.59 -8.91
C SER A 27 21.80 -10.87 -8.82
N THR A 28 21.34 -11.44 -7.70
CA THR A 28 19.92 -11.72 -7.47
C THR A 28 19.17 -10.44 -7.17
N ILE A 29 19.69 -9.59 -6.29
CA ILE A 29 19.07 -8.31 -5.95
C ILE A 29 19.03 -7.40 -7.18
N GLU A 30 20.10 -7.38 -7.97
CA GLU A 30 20.17 -6.63 -9.24
C GLU A 30 19.11 -7.09 -10.24
N SER A 31 18.98 -8.41 -10.43
CA SER A 31 17.98 -9.00 -11.32
C SER A 31 16.54 -8.67 -10.90
N LEU A 32 16.23 -8.80 -9.62
CA LEU A 32 14.90 -8.50 -9.07
C LEU A 32 14.58 -7.01 -9.13
N SER A 33 15.51 -6.16 -8.70
CA SER A 33 15.33 -4.71 -8.70
C SER A 33 15.20 -4.16 -10.12
N SER A 34 15.98 -4.69 -11.06
CA SER A 34 15.86 -4.41 -12.50
C SER A 34 14.48 -4.77 -13.05
N SER A 35 13.95 -5.94 -12.64
CA SER A 35 12.63 -6.41 -13.07
C SER A 35 11.51 -5.52 -12.53
N VAL A 36 11.52 -5.22 -11.22
CA VAL A 36 10.55 -4.30 -10.58
C VAL A 36 10.60 -2.92 -11.24
N ARG A 37 11.80 -2.40 -11.50
CA ARG A 37 11.99 -1.13 -12.21
C ARG A 37 11.34 -1.14 -13.60
N LYS A 38 11.51 -2.22 -14.36
CA LYS A 38 10.88 -2.35 -15.68
C LYS A 38 9.37 -2.42 -15.57
N MET A 39 8.82 -3.10 -14.57
CA MET A 39 7.37 -3.17 -14.37
C MET A 39 6.75 -1.79 -14.09
N LEU A 40 7.43 -0.96 -13.33
CA LEU A 40 6.90 0.34 -12.86
C LEU A 40 7.32 1.54 -13.73
N ILE A 41 8.10 1.32 -14.81
CA ILE A 41 8.61 2.38 -15.69
C ILE A 41 8.48 1.94 -17.17
N ASN A 42 8.46 2.89 -18.10
CA ASN A 42 8.50 2.68 -19.57
C ASN A 42 7.24 2.06 -20.19
N GLY A 43 6.04 2.52 -19.80
CA GLY A 43 4.80 2.20 -20.53
C GLY A 43 4.28 0.77 -20.34
N ASN A 44 4.72 0.08 -19.28
CA ASN A 44 4.06 -1.14 -18.81
C ASN A 44 2.76 -0.79 -18.07
N PRO A 45 1.75 -1.69 -18.04
CA PRO A 45 0.47 -1.39 -17.38
C PRO A 45 0.61 -0.93 -15.92
N LEU A 46 1.56 -1.50 -15.18
CA LEU A 46 1.81 -1.10 -13.79
C LEU A 46 2.48 0.28 -13.64
N ALA A 47 3.04 0.84 -14.72
CA ALA A 47 3.54 2.21 -14.73
C ALA A 47 2.40 3.23 -14.77
N GLU A 48 1.22 2.87 -15.31
CA GLU A 48 0.03 3.73 -15.36
C GLU A 48 -0.54 3.99 -13.96
N LEU A 49 -0.30 3.08 -13.02
CA LEU A 49 -0.68 3.24 -11.62
C LEU A 49 0.06 4.40 -10.92
N ALA A 50 1.10 4.95 -11.57
CA ALA A 50 1.89 6.08 -11.09
C ALA A 50 2.41 5.91 -9.65
N LEU A 51 2.69 4.66 -9.23
CA LEU A 51 3.21 4.35 -7.89
C LEU A 51 4.64 4.85 -7.70
N ILE A 52 5.42 4.92 -8.79
CA ILE A 52 6.77 5.44 -8.82
C ILE A 52 6.87 6.41 -9.98
N GLU A 53 7.44 7.58 -9.71
CA GLU A 53 7.83 8.51 -10.76
C GLU A 53 9.33 8.41 -11.02
N SER A 54 9.72 8.59 -12.28
CA SER A 54 11.12 8.49 -12.68
C SER A 54 11.53 9.69 -13.54
N LYS A 55 12.74 10.20 -13.27
CA LYS A 55 13.37 11.28 -14.03
C LYS A 55 14.75 10.80 -14.46
N LYS A 56 15.01 10.83 -15.77
CA LYS A 56 16.36 10.64 -16.31
C LYS A 56 17.00 12.02 -16.46
N SER A 57 18.19 12.19 -15.87
CA SER A 57 18.96 13.42 -16.13
C SER A 57 19.52 13.38 -17.55
N PRO A 58 19.41 14.46 -18.35
CA PRO A 58 19.91 14.49 -19.72
C PRO A 58 21.42 14.19 -19.83
N ASP A 59 22.20 14.66 -18.87
CA ASP A 59 23.67 14.69 -18.96
C ASP A 59 24.37 13.46 -18.35
N ASP A 60 23.72 12.75 -17.42
CA ASP A 60 24.44 11.80 -16.54
C ASP A 60 23.91 10.35 -16.64
N LYS A 61 22.87 10.09 -17.45
CA LYS A 61 22.11 8.81 -17.50
C LYS A 61 21.62 8.29 -16.14
N ARG A 62 21.80 9.05 -15.06
CA ARG A 62 21.36 8.71 -13.71
C ARG A 62 19.84 8.77 -13.65
N LEU A 63 19.27 7.66 -13.17
CA LEU A 63 17.83 7.56 -12.93
C LEU A 63 17.56 8.00 -11.50
N SER A 64 16.84 9.09 -11.35
CA SER A 64 16.22 9.45 -10.07
C SER A 64 14.79 8.94 -10.03
N ILE A 65 14.39 8.41 -8.89
CA ILE A 65 13.02 7.94 -8.65
C ILE A 65 12.45 8.59 -7.40
N ARG A 66 11.13 8.71 -7.34
CA ARG A 66 10.40 9.05 -6.11
C ARG A 66 9.13 8.21 -6.03
N LEU A 67 8.59 8.06 -4.82
CA LEU A 67 7.22 7.58 -4.67
C LEU A 67 6.30 8.55 -5.42
N GLY A 68 5.40 7.99 -6.23
CA GLY A 68 4.33 8.77 -6.82
C GLY A 68 3.24 9.10 -5.81
N SER A 69 2.15 9.66 -6.29
CA SER A 69 1.00 10.05 -5.47
C SER A 69 -0.28 9.46 -6.05
N PRO A 70 -0.47 8.13 -5.94
CA PRO A 70 -1.64 7.47 -6.50
C PRO A 70 -2.91 8.00 -5.84
N ILE A 71 -4.00 8.02 -6.60
CA ILE A 71 -5.31 8.42 -6.08
C ILE A 71 -5.84 7.26 -5.24
N LEU A 72 -5.88 7.47 -3.93
CA LEU A 72 -6.41 6.50 -2.99
C LEU A 72 -7.88 6.79 -2.70
N SER A 73 -8.78 6.14 -3.45
CA SER A 73 -10.22 6.24 -3.25
C SER A 73 -10.69 5.46 -2.00
N ASP A 74 -11.87 5.81 -1.51
CA ASP A 74 -12.48 5.10 -0.37
C ASP A 74 -12.74 3.62 -0.69
N GLU A 75 -13.09 3.33 -1.94
CA GLU A 75 -13.28 1.98 -2.48
C GLU A 75 -11.99 1.13 -2.38
N ILE A 76 -10.84 1.71 -2.71
CA ILE A 76 -9.55 1.02 -2.57
C ILE A 76 -9.29 0.72 -1.09
N ILE A 77 -9.47 1.72 -0.23
CA ILE A 77 -9.21 1.57 1.21
C ILE A 77 -10.11 0.48 1.81
N ILE A 78 -11.40 0.46 1.47
CA ILE A 78 -12.31 -0.54 2.04
C ILE A 78 -12.03 -1.93 1.50
N HIS A 79 -11.66 -2.06 0.22
CA HIS A 79 -11.29 -3.36 -0.34
C HIS A 79 -10.00 -3.88 0.29
N ALA A 80 -8.99 -3.03 0.41
CA ALA A 80 -7.72 -3.40 1.05
C ALA A 80 -7.91 -3.74 2.54
N LEU A 81 -8.81 -3.04 3.25
CA LEU A 81 -9.18 -3.39 4.62
C LEU A 81 -9.91 -4.75 4.71
N ALA A 82 -10.80 -5.04 3.77
CA ALA A 82 -11.47 -6.34 3.70
C ALA A 82 -10.49 -7.48 3.39
N MET A 83 -9.53 -7.26 2.51
CA MET A 83 -8.43 -8.19 2.23
C MET A 83 -7.55 -8.41 3.46
N ALA A 84 -7.20 -7.36 4.19
CA ALA A 84 -6.46 -7.44 5.44
C ALA A 84 -7.22 -8.28 6.50
N LYS A 85 -8.53 -8.04 6.67
CA LYS A 85 -9.40 -8.85 7.54
C LYS A 85 -9.39 -10.31 7.11
N PHE A 86 -9.60 -10.57 5.83
CA PHE A 86 -9.68 -11.93 5.29
C PHE A 86 -8.36 -12.71 5.43
N SER A 87 -7.21 -12.06 5.26
CA SER A 87 -5.92 -12.75 5.30
C SER A 87 -5.36 -12.90 6.71
N HIS A 88 -5.57 -11.91 7.59
CA HIS A 88 -4.90 -11.84 8.90
C HIS A 88 -5.84 -11.93 10.11
N PHE A 89 -7.12 -11.57 9.94
CA PHE A 89 -8.04 -11.35 11.07
C PHE A 89 -9.41 -12.05 10.90
N LYS A 90 -9.47 -13.19 10.21
CA LYS A 90 -10.71 -13.87 9.78
C LYS A 90 -11.82 -13.95 10.85
N SER A 91 -11.47 -14.25 12.10
CA SER A 91 -12.40 -14.45 13.21
C SER A 91 -12.49 -13.27 14.18
N ARG A 92 -11.80 -12.15 13.90
CA ARG A 92 -11.83 -10.99 14.78
C ARG A 92 -12.88 -10.00 14.30
N ASP A 93 -13.71 -9.56 15.23
CA ASP A 93 -14.70 -8.51 14.98
C ASP A 93 -14.11 -7.10 15.10
N SER A 94 -13.00 -6.95 15.84
CA SER A 94 -12.31 -5.68 16.01
C SER A 94 -10.81 -5.85 16.22
N ILE A 95 -10.04 -4.85 15.82
CA ILE A 95 -8.59 -4.78 16.00
C ILE A 95 -8.12 -3.34 16.27
N ASP A 96 -6.99 -3.21 16.95
CA ASP A 96 -6.31 -1.93 17.07
C ASP A 96 -5.67 -1.51 15.74
N PHE A 97 -5.67 -0.22 15.44
CA PHE A 97 -5.04 0.33 14.24
C PHE A 97 -3.55 -0.01 14.18
N SER A 98 -2.83 0.09 15.31
CA SER A 98 -1.41 -0.29 15.40
C SER A 98 -1.19 -1.75 15.00
N LYS A 99 -2.11 -2.63 15.40
CA LYS A 99 -2.08 -4.05 15.06
C LYS A 99 -2.31 -4.29 13.58
N LEU A 100 -3.29 -3.59 12.98
CA LEU A 100 -3.47 -3.60 11.53
C LEU A 100 -2.17 -3.24 10.82
N ILE A 101 -1.52 -2.14 11.21
CA ILE A 101 -0.29 -1.70 10.55
C ILE A 101 0.84 -2.72 10.70
N GLN A 102 1.05 -3.26 11.90
CA GLN A 102 2.16 -4.15 12.19
C GLN A 102 2.03 -5.50 11.48
N GLU A 103 0.83 -6.09 11.47
CA GLU A 103 0.65 -7.46 10.94
C GLU A 103 0.41 -7.50 9.43
N THR A 104 -0.06 -6.41 8.83
CA THR A 104 -0.42 -6.39 7.39
C THR A 104 0.44 -5.47 6.54
N GLY A 105 1.11 -4.48 7.14
CA GLY A 105 1.83 -3.46 6.38
C GLY A 105 0.94 -2.64 5.44
N LEU A 106 -0.37 -2.60 5.65
CA LEU A 106 -1.37 -2.00 4.75
C LEU A 106 -1.00 -0.61 4.18
N PRO A 107 -0.46 0.35 4.96
CA PRO A 107 -0.09 1.67 4.45
C PRO A 107 0.96 1.60 3.34
N HIS A 108 1.89 0.64 3.40
CA HIS A 108 2.91 0.46 2.37
C HIS A 108 2.29 -0.05 1.07
N PHE A 109 1.34 -0.99 1.17
CA PHE A 109 0.58 -1.47 0.02
C PHE A 109 -0.26 -0.39 -0.63
N LEU A 110 -0.83 0.53 0.17
CA LEU A 110 -1.60 1.66 -0.34
C LEU A 110 -0.73 2.85 -0.76
N CYS A 111 0.60 2.72 -0.67
CA CYS A 111 1.57 3.80 -0.91
C CYS A 111 1.22 5.12 -0.18
N CYS A 112 0.69 5.03 1.06
CA CYS A 112 0.31 6.19 1.86
C CYS A 112 0.91 6.15 3.27
N PRO A 113 1.19 7.32 3.90
CA PRO A 113 1.60 7.39 5.29
C PRO A 113 0.54 6.80 6.24
N LYS A 114 1.00 6.22 7.36
CA LYS A 114 0.14 5.64 8.40
C LYS A 114 -0.91 6.63 8.90
N ASP A 115 -0.50 7.89 9.10
CA ASP A 115 -1.38 8.95 9.60
C ASP A 115 -2.45 9.33 8.58
N GLN A 116 -2.08 9.33 7.29
CA GLN A 116 -3.04 9.58 6.21
C GLN A 116 -4.08 8.46 6.16
N LEU A 117 -3.66 7.19 6.21
CA LEU A 117 -4.60 6.06 6.25
C LEU A 117 -5.56 6.17 7.44
N ARG A 118 -5.04 6.51 8.62
CA ARG A 118 -5.84 6.72 9.84
C ARG A 118 -6.89 7.82 9.63
N GLN A 119 -6.50 8.96 9.07
CA GLN A 119 -7.43 10.06 8.76
C GLN A 119 -8.49 9.65 7.73
N HIS A 120 -8.13 8.89 6.70
CA HIS A 120 -9.11 8.37 5.75
C HIS A 120 -10.12 7.45 6.43
N LEU A 121 -9.67 6.50 7.24
CA LEU A 121 -10.55 5.58 7.96
C LEU A 121 -11.48 6.32 8.94
N GLN A 122 -10.96 7.30 9.66
CA GLN A 122 -11.75 8.17 10.54
C GLN A 122 -12.84 8.90 9.76
N ARG A 123 -12.48 9.60 8.68
CA ARG A 123 -13.45 10.30 7.82
C ARG A 123 -14.48 9.32 7.24
N MET A 124 -14.04 8.20 6.69
CA MET A 124 -14.91 7.20 6.07
C MET A 124 -15.92 6.63 7.07
N SER A 125 -15.51 6.40 8.33
CA SER A 125 -16.41 5.87 9.37
C SER A 125 -17.61 6.76 9.67
N GLN A 126 -17.49 8.08 9.42
CA GLN A 126 -18.55 9.06 9.61
C GLN A 126 -19.54 9.12 8.42
N MET A 127 -19.18 8.51 7.29
CA MET A 127 -20.01 8.51 6.08
C MET A 127 -20.99 7.33 6.10
N HIS A 128 -22.29 7.62 5.93
CA HIS A 128 -23.35 6.61 5.92
C HIS A 128 -23.07 5.41 4.98
N LYS A 129 -22.46 5.69 3.82
CA LYS A 129 -22.07 4.67 2.82
C LYS A 129 -21.19 3.55 3.41
N TRP A 130 -20.27 3.88 4.32
CA TRP A 130 -19.25 2.95 4.82
C TRP A 130 -19.60 2.32 6.17
N GLN A 131 -20.65 2.80 6.84
CA GLN A 131 -21.07 2.34 8.16
C GLN A 131 -21.49 0.86 8.22
N SER A 132 -21.83 0.23 7.10
CA SER A 132 -22.13 -1.22 7.06
C SER A 132 -20.88 -2.09 6.82
N TYR A 133 -19.74 -1.47 6.51
CA TYR A 133 -18.48 -2.16 6.26
C TYR A 133 -17.59 -2.14 7.50
N PHE A 134 -17.42 -0.99 8.14
CA PHE A 134 -16.63 -0.89 9.36
C PHE A 134 -17.09 0.26 10.25
N SER A 135 -16.54 0.34 11.45
CA SER A 135 -16.50 1.55 12.27
C SER A 135 -15.07 1.80 12.75
N PHE A 136 -14.78 3.07 13.05
CA PHE A 136 -13.51 3.50 13.58
C PHE A 136 -13.78 4.24 14.89
N ASP A 137 -13.36 3.66 16.00
CA ASP A 137 -13.55 4.25 17.32
C ASP A 137 -12.23 4.88 17.78
N HIS A 138 -12.34 6.09 18.31
CA HIS A 138 -11.23 6.83 18.88
C HIS A 138 -11.54 7.11 20.34
N ALA A 139 -11.00 6.29 21.24
CA ALA A 139 -11.21 6.43 22.69
C ALA A 139 -9.87 6.36 23.40
N VAL A 140 -9.53 7.40 24.16
CA VAL A 140 -8.37 7.43 25.09
C VAL A 140 -7.08 6.92 24.43
N ASP A 141 -6.70 7.53 23.30
CA ASP A 141 -5.53 7.20 22.47
C ASP A 141 -5.51 5.79 21.82
N LEU A 142 -6.55 4.98 22.03
CA LEU A 142 -6.78 3.77 21.26
C LEU A 142 -7.61 4.09 20.02
N ASN A 143 -7.03 3.76 18.87
CA ASN A 143 -7.69 3.74 17.58
C ASN A 143 -8.07 2.30 17.28
N SER A 144 -9.34 1.97 17.27
CA SER A 144 -9.81 0.62 16.94
C SER A 144 -10.67 0.61 15.68
N ILE A 145 -10.60 -0.50 14.96
CA ILE A 145 -11.36 -0.76 13.75
C ILE A 145 -12.24 -1.96 14.02
N SER A 146 -13.54 -1.76 13.97
CA SER A 146 -14.52 -2.86 14.08
C SER A 146 -15.03 -3.21 12.70
N PHE A 147 -14.87 -4.47 12.31
CA PHE A 147 -15.31 -5.00 11.03
C PHE A 147 -16.78 -5.38 11.09
N LYS A 148 -17.52 -5.07 10.02
CA LYS A 148 -18.94 -5.39 9.90
C LYS A 148 -19.19 -6.35 8.75
N GLU A 149 -20.45 -6.74 8.58
CA GLU A 149 -20.89 -7.79 7.65
C GLU A 149 -20.50 -7.54 6.18
N ASN A 150 -20.38 -6.27 5.76
CA ASN A 150 -20.02 -5.94 4.39
C ASN A 150 -18.52 -5.78 4.15
N CYS A 151 -17.67 -5.83 5.19
CA CYS A 151 -16.22 -5.89 5.05
C CYS A 151 -15.79 -7.30 4.64
N ASP A 152 -16.10 -7.63 3.39
CA ASP A 152 -15.79 -8.88 2.71
C ASP A 152 -15.15 -8.55 1.34
N PRO A 153 -14.04 -9.21 0.96
CA PRO A 153 -13.38 -8.96 -0.32
C PRO A 153 -14.29 -9.09 -1.54
N ASN A 154 -15.19 -10.09 -1.56
CA ASN A 154 -16.07 -10.35 -2.71
C ASN A 154 -17.16 -9.27 -2.85
N LYS A 155 -17.57 -8.66 -1.73
CA LYS A 155 -18.50 -7.51 -1.76
C LYS A 155 -17.80 -6.23 -2.16
N THR A 156 -16.61 -5.98 -1.61
CA THR A 156 -15.87 -4.73 -1.79
C THR A 156 -15.23 -4.60 -3.17
N ILE A 157 -14.80 -5.70 -3.80
CA ILE A 157 -14.23 -5.67 -5.17
C ILE A 157 -15.24 -5.14 -6.19
N LEU A 158 -16.53 -5.48 -6.05
CA LEU A 158 -17.57 -4.99 -6.95
C LEU A 158 -17.75 -3.47 -6.84
N LEU A 159 -17.66 -2.92 -5.63
CA LEU A 159 -17.73 -1.47 -5.43
C LEU A 159 -16.56 -0.76 -6.09
N LEU A 160 -15.37 -1.33 -5.94
CA LEU A 160 -14.15 -0.81 -6.54
C LEU A 160 -14.29 -0.77 -8.07
N LEU A 161 -14.66 -1.89 -8.70
CA LEU A 161 -14.85 -2.00 -10.15
C LEU A 161 -15.95 -1.08 -10.70
N GLN A 162 -17.00 -0.78 -9.93
CA GLN A 162 -18.15 -0.01 -10.41
C GLN A 162 -18.04 1.49 -10.17
N LYS A 163 -17.25 1.93 -9.18
CA LYS A 163 -17.25 3.32 -8.70
C LYS A 163 -15.87 3.97 -8.70
N GLY A 164 -14.82 3.23 -9.02
CA GLY A 164 -13.46 3.74 -9.06
C GLY A 164 -13.22 4.70 -10.23
N GLN A 165 -12.85 5.95 -9.92
CA GLN A 165 -11.87 6.68 -10.71
C GLN A 165 -10.53 6.44 -10.04
N ASP A 166 -9.98 5.24 -10.19
CA ASP A 166 -8.84 4.82 -9.41
C ASP A 166 -7.60 4.57 -10.28
N THR A 167 -6.46 4.57 -9.61
CA THR A 167 -5.13 4.32 -10.22
C THR A 167 -4.67 2.90 -9.95
N TRP A 168 -5.53 2.03 -9.42
CA TRP A 168 -5.17 0.68 -8.97
C TRP A 168 -5.81 -0.42 -9.84
N LEU A 169 -6.79 -0.07 -10.69
CA LEU A 169 -7.49 -0.89 -11.69
C LEU A 169 -7.75 -0.08 -12.97
#